data_AF-A0A9E6ZNQ7-F1
#
_entry.id   AF-A0A9E6ZNQ7-F1
#
_cell.length_a   1.000
_cell.length_b   1.000
_cell.length_c   1.000
_cell.angle_alpha   90.00
_cell.angle_beta   90.00
_cell.angle_gamma   90.00
#
_symmetry.space_group_name_H-M   'P 1'
#
loop_
_entity.id
_entity.type
_entity.pdbx_description
1 polymer ?
#
loop_
_entity_poly.entity_id
_entity_poly.type
_entity_poly.pdbx_seq_one_letter_code
_entity_poly.pdbx_strand_id
1 'polypeptide(L)'
;MFKDKNLWVALTVIVVSMLPFIHDMIQLGPGEFLGFSSRRVFLYMVAINVFSHIGWILAFFLAKDKPYRFSLLVPVSLSLYNIIILVTGLKDTGLNEATTKFFIVMILSTLLIIKYFRNKNNERSN
;
A
#
# COMPACT_ATOMS: atom_id res chain seq x y z
N MET A 1 6.60 -19.99 22.25
CA MET A 1 7.30 -20.18 20.96
C MET A 1 6.28 -19.96 19.85
N PHE A 2 6.36 -18.83 19.14
CA PHE A 2 5.28 -18.19 18.38
C PHE A 2 4.70 -19.06 17.24
N LYS A 3 3.39 -19.37 17.33
CA LYS A 3 2.71 -20.43 16.54
C LYS A 3 2.13 -19.99 15.19
N ASP A 4 2.11 -18.69 14.84
CA ASP A 4 1.47 -18.23 13.60
C ASP A 4 2.45 -17.49 12.67
N LYS A 5 3.26 -18.26 11.92
CA LYS A 5 4.17 -17.75 10.87
C LYS A 5 3.47 -16.78 9.88
N ASN A 6 2.19 -17.03 9.62
CA ASN A 6 1.38 -16.21 8.71
C ASN A 6 1.06 -14.82 9.29
N LEU A 7 0.88 -14.70 10.60
CA LEU A 7 0.64 -13.41 11.26
C LEU A 7 1.88 -12.53 11.15
N TRP A 8 3.06 -13.10 11.34
CA TRP A 8 4.33 -12.38 11.14
C TRP A 8 4.50 -11.89 9.71
N VAL A 9 4.19 -12.73 8.70
CA VAL A 9 4.22 -12.31 7.29
C VAL A 9 3.25 -11.15 7.03
N ALA A 10 2.02 -11.22 7.56
CA ALA A 10 1.05 -10.14 7.45
C ALA A 10 1.56 -8.82 8.08
N LEU A 11 2.12 -8.89 9.28
CA LEU A 11 2.70 -7.73 9.96
C LEU A 11 3.88 -7.14 9.18
N THR A 12 4.78 -7.98 8.67
CA THR A 12 5.91 -7.53 7.85
C THR A 12 5.43 -6.83 6.58
N VAL A 13 4.43 -7.37 5.89
CA VAL A 13 3.85 -6.71 4.70
C VAL A 13 3.29 -5.33 5.05
N ILE A 14 2.58 -5.20 6.17
CA ILE A 14 2.03 -3.92 6.62
C ILE A 14 3.16 -2.92 6.94
N VAL A 15 4.19 -3.34 7.69
CA VAL A 15 5.33 -2.48 8.04
C VAL A 15 6.13 -2.07 6.80
N VAL A 16 6.39 -2.99 5.88
CA VAL A 16 7.09 -2.68 4.62
C VAL A 16 6.27 -1.74 3.74
N SER A 17 4.94 -1.84 3.79
CA SER A 17 4.05 -0.89 3.09
C SER A 17 4.10 0.52 3.66
N MET A 18 4.59 0.70 4.90
CA MET A 18 4.75 2.00 5.54
C MET A 18 6.10 2.68 5.24
N LEU A 19 7.12 1.94 4.80
CA LEU A 19 8.45 2.47 4.47
C LEU A 19 8.41 3.68 3.51
N PRO A 20 7.59 3.70 2.45
CA PRO A 20 7.53 4.84 1.53
C PRO A 20 7.12 6.16 2.19
N PHE A 21 6.41 6.15 3.32
CA PHE A 21 5.99 7.37 4.01
C PHE A 21 7.14 8.09 4.69
N ILE A 22 8.20 7.37 5.05
CA ILE A 22 9.42 7.97 5.64
C ILE A 22 10.12 8.85 4.59
N HIS A 23 10.12 8.41 3.33
CA HIS A 23 10.70 9.18 2.22
C HIS A 23 9.96 10.51 1.99
N ASP A 24 8.63 10.53 2.14
CA ASP A 24 7.81 11.74 2.00
C ASP A 24 8.08 12.77 3.12
N MET A 25 8.66 12.37 4.25
CA MET A 25 9.06 13.31 5.31
C MET A 25 10.36 14.07 4.98
N ILE A 26 11.08 13.70 3.92
CA ILE A 26 12.46 14.15 3.67
C ILE A 26 12.58 15.12 2.47
N GLN A 27 11.57 15.26 1.60
CA GLN A 27 11.73 16.02 0.35
C GLN A 27 11.29 17.51 0.43
N LEU A 28 12.21 18.42 0.06
CA LEU A 28 11.99 19.84 -0.24
C LEU A 28 12.33 20.17 -1.72
N GLY A 29 11.50 21.00 -2.39
CA GLY A 29 11.88 21.89 -3.51
C GLY A 29 11.41 21.56 -4.96
N PRO A 30 11.27 22.55 -5.88
CA PRO A 30 10.12 22.67 -6.81
C PRO A 30 10.35 22.45 -8.34
N GLY A 31 9.30 21.93 -9.02
CA GLY A 31 8.63 22.37 -10.29
C GLY A 31 9.10 21.98 -11.72
N GLU A 32 8.27 21.87 -12.78
CA GLU A 32 6.85 21.43 -12.93
C GLU A 32 6.49 20.88 -14.35
N PHE A 33 5.96 19.64 -14.38
CA PHE A 33 4.86 19.09 -15.20
C PHE A 33 4.08 18.17 -14.24
N LEU A 34 2.84 18.53 -13.87
CA LEU A 34 2.11 17.89 -12.76
C LEU A 34 2.96 17.81 -11.46
N GLY A 35 3.69 18.90 -11.20
CA GLY A 35 4.63 19.03 -10.07
C GLY A 35 5.99 18.33 -10.22
N PHE A 36 6.23 17.56 -11.28
CA PHE A 36 7.53 16.90 -11.52
C PHE A 36 8.52 17.80 -12.24
N SER A 37 9.82 17.59 -12.06
CA SER A 37 10.88 18.37 -12.71
C SER A 37 10.94 18.19 -14.24
N SER A 38 10.42 17.08 -14.78
CA SER A 38 10.28 16.88 -16.22
C SER A 38 9.24 15.80 -16.56
N ARG A 39 8.74 15.82 -17.80
CA ARG A 39 7.83 14.79 -18.34
C ARG A 39 8.42 13.38 -18.29
N ARG A 40 9.75 13.25 -18.46
CA ARG A 40 10.44 11.94 -18.38
C ARG A 40 10.37 11.38 -16.96
N VAL A 41 10.60 12.23 -15.97
CA VAL A 41 10.50 11.86 -14.56
C VAL A 41 9.07 11.46 -14.21
N PHE A 42 8.07 12.22 -14.67
CA PHE A 42 6.66 11.84 -14.51
C PHE A 42 6.37 10.44 -15.07
N LEU A 43 6.73 10.18 -16.33
CA LEU A 43 6.50 8.87 -16.97
C LEU A 43 7.21 7.73 -16.24
N TYR A 44 8.45 7.97 -15.80
CA TYR A 44 9.20 7.01 -15.00
C TYR A 44 8.52 6.70 -13.65
N MET A 45 8.07 7.75 -12.95
CA MET A 45 7.38 7.62 -11.66
C MET A 45 6.03 6.91 -11.80
N VAL A 46 5.28 7.17 -12.87
CA VAL A 46 4.05 6.42 -13.16
C VAL A 46 4.38 4.97 -13.49
N ALA A 47 5.37 4.71 -14.35
CA ALA A 47 5.74 3.36 -14.76
C ALA A 47 6.20 2.48 -13.57
N ILE A 48 7.02 3.03 -12.66
CA ILE A 48 7.49 2.27 -11.48
C ILE A 48 6.35 1.98 -10.50
N ASN A 49 5.40 2.92 -10.34
CA ASN A 49 4.23 2.70 -9.50
C ASN A 49 3.27 1.67 -10.12
N VAL A 50 3.05 1.71 -11.43
CA VAL A 50 2.27 0.69 -12.17
C VAL A 50 2.93 -0.69 -12.07
N PHE A 51 4.25 -0.77 -12.26
CA PHE A 51 5.00 -2.01 -12.11
C PHE A 51 4.87 -2.59 -10.69
N SER A 52 5.05 -1.75 -9.67
CA SER A 52 4.85 -2.13 -8.26
C SER A 52 3.42 -2.63 -8.01
N HIS A 53 2.42 -1.93 -8.53
CA HIS A 53 1.01 -2.31 -8.39
C HIS A 53 0.70 -3.67 -9.00
N ILE A 54 1.19 -3.93 -10.22
CA ILE A 54 1.07 -5.24 -10.87
C ILE A 54 1.75 -6.32 -10.02
N GLY A 55 2.96 -6.05 -9.51
CA GLY A 55 3.67 -6.97 -8.62
C GLY A 55 2.86 -7.35 -7.38
N TRP A 56 2.21 -6.39 -6.73
CA TRP A 56 1.36 -6.65 -5.57
C TRP A 56 0.05 -7.35 -5.91
N ILE A 57 -0.57 -7.05 -7.06
CA ILE A 57 -1.73 -7.80 -7.56
C ILE A 57 -1.35 -9.26 -7.82
N LEU A 58 -0.23 -9.50 -8.49
CA LEU A 58 0.27 -10.86 -8.72
C LEU A 58 0.55 -11.58 -7.41
N ALA A 59 1.21 -10.92 -6.45
CA ALA A 59 1.43 -11.48 -5.11
C ALA A 59 0.11 -11.85 -4.42
N PHE A 60 -0.92 -11.01 -4.54
CA PHE A 60 -2.25 -11.28 -4.00
C PHE A 60 -2.92 -12.52 -4.62
N PHE A 61 -2.75 -12.74 -5.92
CA PHE A 61 -3.25 -13.94 -6.60
C PHE A 61 -2.41 -15.18 -6.29
N LEU A 62 -1.08 -15.05 -6.18
CA LEU A 62 -0.17 -16.15 -5.83
C LEU A 62 -0.32 -16.61 -4.38
N ALA A 63 -0.68 -15.69 -3.48
CA ALA A 63 -0.99 -16.01 -2.08
C ALA A 63 -2.38 -16.67 -1.90
N LYS A 64 -2.93 -17.30 -2.95
CA LYS A 64 -4.19 -18.07 -2.86
C LYS A 64 -4.11 -19.06 -1.69
N ASP A 65 -5.18 -19.12 -0.91
CA ASP A 65 -5.33 -19.97 0.27
C ASP A 65 -4.39 -19.65 1.45
N LYS A 66 -3.61 -18.57 1.38
CA LYS A 66 -2.83 -18.08 2.52
C LYS A 66 -3.65 -17.12 3.36
N PRO A 67 -3.66 -17.25 4.70
CA PRO A 67 -4.46 -16.37 5.55
C PRO A 67 -3.96 -14.91 5.54
N TYR A 68 -2.68 -14.68 5.25
CA TYR A 68 -2.12 -13.33 5.07
C TYR A 68 -2.45 -12.69 3.71
N ARG A 69 -3.12 -13.41 2.80
CA ARG A 69 -3.44 -12.93 1.44
C ARG A 69 -4.11 -11.56 1.47
N PHE A 70 -5.06 -11.36 2.37
CA PHE A 70 -5.77 -10.09 2.47
C PHE A 70 -4.87 -8.95 2.94
N SER A 71 -3.79 -9.22 3.68
CA SER A 71 -2.79 -8.20 4.04
C SER A 71 -2.08 -7.60 2.82
N LEU A 72 -2.01 -8.34 1.71
CA LEU A 72 -1.48 -7.84 0.45
C LEU A 72 -2.42 -6.81 -0.21
N LEU A 73 -3.68 -6.71 0.23
CA LEU A 73 -4.56 -5.62 -0.22
C LEU A 73 -4.06 -4.24 0.25
N VAL A 74 -3.32 -4.16 1.36
CA VAL A 74 -2.74 -2.89 1.83
C VAL A 74 -1.80 -2.30 0.78
N PRO A 75 -0.72 -2.99 0.35
CA PRO A 75 0.15 -2.45 -0.69
C PRO A 75 -0.53 -2.35 -2.07
N VAL A 76 -1.50 -3.20 -2.41
CA VAL A 76 -2.30 -3.06 -3.64
C VAL A 76 -3.08 -1.74 -3.64
N SER A 77 -3.81 -1.44 -2.57
CA SER A 77 -4.58 -0.19 -2.44
C SER A 77 -3.67 1.04 -2.38
N LEU A 78 -2.54 0.95 -1.67
CA LEU A 78 -1.60 2.06 -1.56
C LEU A 78 -0.91 2.38 -2.89
N SER A 79 -0.49 1.36 -3.63
CA SER A 79 0.10 1.54 -4.96
C SER A 79 -0.93 2.09 -5.96
N LEU A 80 -2.19 1.65 -5.91
CA LEU A 80 -3.27 2.24 -6.71
C LEU A 80 -3.50 3.70 -6.36
N TYR A 81 -3.53 4.03 -5.07
CA TYR A 81 -3.66 5.40 -4.59
C TYR A 81 -2.55 6.30 -5.14
N ASN A 82 -1.30 5.86 -5.04
CA ASN A 82 -0.17 6.61 -5.58
C ASN A 82 -0.29 6.80 -7.10
N ILE A 83 -0.71 5.78 -7.86
CA ILE A 83 -0.95 5.94 -9.31
C ILE A 83 -2.00 7.03 -9.56
N ILE A 84 -3.14 7.00 -8.84
CA ILE A 84 -4.20 8.00 -8.98
C ILE A 84 -3.66 9.40 -8.70
N ILE A 85 -2.97 9.60 -7.58
CA ILE A 85 -2.38 10.91 -7.22
C ILE A 85 -1.42 11.41 -8.30
N LEU A 86 -0.59 10.52 -8.85
CA LEU A 86 0.36 10.86 -9.92
C LEU A 86 -0.35 11.27 -11.21
N VAL A 87 -1.27 10.44 -11.72
CA VAL A 87 -1.91 10.69 -13.04
C VAL A 87 -2.93 11.82 -13.00
N THR A 88 -3.51 12.12 -11.83
CA THR A 88 -4.42 13.25 -11.63
C THR A 88 -3.69 14.56 -11.31
N GLY A 89 -2.37 14.51 -11.09
CA GLY A 89 -1.57 15.69 -10.73
C GLY A 89 -1.83 16.20 -9.31
N LEU A 90 -2.43 15.39 -8.44
CA LEU A 90 -2.76 15.77 -7.06
C LEU A 90 -1.54 15.68 -6.11
N LYS A 91 -0.33 15.53 -6.64
CA LYS A 91 0.86 15.27 -5.80
C LYS A 91 1.25 16.42 -4.89
N ASP A 92 0.91 17.65 -5.26
CA ASP A 92 1.24 18.84 -4.47
C ASP A 92 0.10 19.22 -3.51
N THR A 93 -0.95 18.39 -3.45
CA THR A 93 -2.07 18.57 -2.53
C THR A 93 -1.86 17.75 -1.25
N GLY A 94 -2.57 18.11 -0.18
CA GLY A 94 -2.56 17.38 1.09
C GLY A 94 -2.94 15.89 0.98
N LEU A 95 -3.51 15.47 -0.16
CA LEU A 95 -3.78 14.06 -0.44
C LEU A 95 -2.48 13.25 -0.59
N ASN A 96 -1.40 13.84 -1.08
CA ASN A 96 -0.13 13.15 -1.22
C ASN A 96 0.72 13.18 0.06
N GLU A 97 0.26 13.86 1.12
CA GLU A 97 1.00 13.91 2.38
C GLU A 97 1.07 12.54 3.05
N ALA A 98 2.19 12.31 3.74
CA ALA A 98 2.41 11.10 4.53
C ALA A 98 1.27 10.85 5.53
N THR A 99 0.71 11.91 6.11
CA THR A 99 -0.43 11.86 7.04
C THR A 99 -1.65 11.20 6.40
N THR A 100 -2.06 11.66 5.21
CA THR A 100 -3.22 11.11 4.50
C THR A 100 -3.01 9.64 4.13
N LYS A 101 -1.83 9.31 3.60
CA LYS A 101 -1.52 7.94 3.23
C LYS A 101 -1.42 7.01 4.46
N PHE A 102 -0.91 7.51 5.58
CA PHE A 102 -0.90 6.80 6.85
C PHE A 102 -2.31 6.45 7.32
N PHE A 103 -3.25 7.40 7.27
CA PHE A 103 -4.65 7.13 7.61
C PHE A 103 -5.27 6.06 6.71
N ILE A 104 -5.00 6.08 5.40
CA ILE A 104 -5.46 5.03 4.47
C ILE A 104 -4.93 3.66 4.91
N VAL A 105 -3.63 3.54 5.21
CA VAL A 105 -3.04 2.27 5.66
C VAL A 105 -3.61 1.81 7.00
N MET A 106 -3.84 2.72 7.95
CA MET A 106 -4.46 2.40 9.24
C MET A 106 -5.89 1.86 9.08
N ILE A 107 -6.71 2.51 8.26
CA ILE A 107 -8.09 2.08 7.99
C ILE A 107 -8.08 0.69 7.33
N LEU A 108 -7.28 0.50 6.29
CA LEU A 108 -7.18 -0.79 5.58
C LEU A 108 -6.68 -1.89 6.50
N SER A 109 -5.64 -1.63 7.30
CA SER A 109 -5.10 -2.59 8.26
C SER A 109 -6.14 -2.99 9.31
N THR A 110 -6.93 -2.02 9.80
CA THR A 110 -8.02 -2.28 10.76
C THR A 110 -9.11 -3.18 10.15
N LEU A 111 -9.56 -2.88 8.92
CA LEU A 111 -10.55 -3.70 8.21
C LEU A 111 -10.06 -5.14 8.01
N LEU A 112 -8.77 -5.31 7.74
CA LEU A 112 -8.15 -6.62 7.56
C LEU A 112 -8.06 -7.42 8.84
N ILE A 113 -7.69 -6.78 9.95
CA ILE A 113 -7.68 -7.39 11.28
C ILE A 113 -9.09 -7.87 11.64
N ILE A 114 -10.11 -7.02 11.45
CA ILE A 114 -11.51 -7.38 11.69
C ILE A 114 -11.91 -8.58 10.83
N LYS A 115 -11.59 -8.57 9.52
CA LYS A 115 -11.91 -9.68 8.61
C LYS A 115 -11.22 -10.98 9.05
N TYR A 116 -9.96 -10.92 9.46
CA TYR A 116 -9.21 -12.08 9.94
C TYR A 116 -9.87 -12.71 11.16
N PHE A 117 -10.23 -11.92 12.16
CA PHE A 117 -10.89 -12.42 13.37
C PHE A 117 -12.31 -12.96 13.09
N ARG A 118 -13.09 -12.32 12.21
CA ARG A 118 -14.40 -12.83 11.78
C ARG A 118 -14.29 -14.18 11.07
N ASN A 119 -13.30 -14.34 10.19
CA ASN A 119 -13.09 -15.60 9.46
C ASN A 119 -12.70 -16.75 10.40
N LYS A 120 -11.79 -16.48 11.35
CA LYS A 120 -11.35 -17.48 12.35
C LYS A 120 -12.48 -17.94 13.28
N ASN A 121 -13.43 -17.06 13.62
CA ASN A 121 -14.58 -17.42 14.45
C ASN A 121 -15.57 -18.32 13.69
N ASN A 122 -15.80 -18.06 12.40
CA ASN A 122 -16.68 -18.89 11.57
C ASN A 122 -16.12 -20.32 11.37
N GLU A 123 -14.79 -20.48 11.30
CA GLU A 123 -14.14 -21.79 11.23
C GLU A 123 -14.21 -22.58 12.54
N ARG A 124 -14.44 -21.93 13.68
CA ARG A 124 -14.60 -22.58 14.99
C ARG A 124 -16.03 -22.99 15.32
N SER A 125 -17.03 -22.42 14.62
CA SER A 125 -18.45 -22.68 14.84
C SER A 125 -19.05 -23.74 13.91
N ASN A 126 -18.27 -24.24 12.95
CA ASN A 126 -18.60 -25.37 12.07
C ASN A 126 -17.79 -26.60 12.47
#